data_AF-A0A7I8C6V9-F1
#
_entry.id   AF-A0A7I8C6V9-F1
#
_cell.length_a   1.000
_cell.length_b   1.000
_cell.length_c   1.000
_cell.angle_alpha   90.00
_cell.angle_beta   90.00
_cell.angle_gamma   90.00
#
_symmetry.space_group_name_H-M   'P 1'
#
loop_
_entity.id
_entity.type
_entity.pdbx_description
1 polymer ?
#
loop_
_entity_poly.entity_id
_entity_poly.type
_entity_poly.pdbx_seq_one_letter_code
_entity_poly.pdbx_strand_id
1 'polypeptide(L)'
;MKQSAFAELHGVSRKTVTKWKERGWLVFAGDEVDVEASNVNLKRYRRDGIGSVTQSVTQDGKVTAKRATKKSVTATDAEVTVRADETPARAAERILAATGMELDFDEARCMKENYLALLNQLEYDQKSGLVVAVADVAKAVGEEYAKVRTKLLAIPAEQAPAIHRLRTVLEVQDALQEMIVHALEELTRDGVGGTA
;
A
#
# COMPACT_ATOMS: atom_id res chain seq x y z
N MET A 1 -43.55 8.76 -14.46
CA MET A 1 -43.16 9.40 -15.75
C MET A 1 -43.00 8.36 -16.87
N LYS A 2 -43.41 8.65 -18.13
CA LYS A 2 -43.20 7.72 -19.28
C LYS A 2 -41.73 7.69 -19.74
N GLN A 3 -41.28 6.56 -20.28
CA GLN A 3 -39.88 6.36 -20.73
C GLN A 3 -39.40 7.40 -21.76
N SER A 4 -40.27 7.89 -22.64
CA SER A 4 -39.93 8.93 -23.61
C SER A 4 -39.62 10.27 -22.95
N ALA A 5 -40.44 10.67 -21.96
CA ALA A 5 -40.21 11.89 -21.18
C ALA A 5 -38.96 11.76 -20.29
N PHE A 6 -38.69 10.55 -19.78
CA PHE A 6 -37.45 10.27 -19.03
C PHE A 6 -36.20 10.35 -19.93
N ALA A 7 -36.29 9.90 -21.18
CA ALA A 7 -35.20 10.02 -22.15
C ALA A 7 -34.87 11.49 -22.46
N GLU A 8 -35.89 12.33 -22.61
CA GLU A 8 -35.76 13.78 -22.83
C GLU A 8 -35.14 14.49 -21.60
N LEU A 9 -35.56 14.13 -20.38
CA LEU A 9 -35.03 14.67 -19.14
C LEU A 9 -33.51 14.45 -18.99
N HIS A 10 -33.02 13.29 -19.45
CA HIS A 10 -31.60 12.93 -19.38
C HIS A 10 -30.81 13.22 -20.66
N GLY A 11 -31.43 13.83 -21.67
CA GLY A 11 -30.78 14.17 -22.94
C GLY A 11 -30.27 12.95 -23.73
N VAL A 12 -30.91 11.78 -23.57
CA VAL A 12 -30.51 10.52 -24.20
C VAL A 12 -31.57 9.96 -25.14
N SER A 13 -31.18 9.07 -26.04
CA SER A 13 -32.14 8.39 -26.92
C SER A 13 -33.04 7.41 -26.16
N ARG A 14 -34.27 7.20 -26.63
CA ARG A 14 -35.19 6.17 -26.08
C ARG A 14 -34.57 4.77 -26.05
N LYS A 15 -33.73 4.44 -27.04
CA LYS A 15 -32.99 3.16 -27.10
C LYS A 15 -32.01 3.00 -25.92
N THR A 16 -31.44 4.10 -25.44
CA THR A 16 -30.54 4.12 -24.27
C THR A 16 -31.31 3.81 -22.99
N VAL A 17 -32.51 4.38 -22.83
CA VAL A 17 -33.41 4.10 -21.70
C VAL A 17 -33.88 2.66 -21.71
N THR A 18 -34.16 2.07 -22.89
CA THR A 18 -34.47 0.63 -23.01
C THR A 18 -33.30 -0.24 -22.55
N LYS A 19 -32.06 0.11 -22.93
CA LYS A 19 -30.87 -0.61 -22.44
C LYS A 19 -30.66 -0.47 -20.94
N TRP A 20 -31.01 0.67 -20.34
CA TRP A 20 -30.98 0.85 -18.88
C TRP A 20 -32.04 0.01 -18.18
N LYS A 21 -33.22 -0.14 -18.79
CA LYS A 21 -34.26 -1.06 -18.34
C LYS A 21 -33.79 -2.52 -18.40
N GLU A 22 -33.21 -2.96 -19.52
CA GLU A 22 -32.67 -4.31 -19.70
C GLU A 22 -31.56 -4.65 -18.69
N ARG A 23 -30.79 -3.63 -18.27
CA ARG A 23 -29.72 -3.75 -17.27
C ARG A 23 -30.21 -3.62 -15.82
N GLY A 24 -31.51 -3.41 -15.59
CA GLY A 24 -32.10 -3.28 -14.26
C GLY A 24 -31.77 -1.96 -13.55
N TRP A 25 -31.32 -0.93 -14.26
CA TRP A 25 -30.94 0.36 -13.67
C TRP A 25 -32.11 1.32 -13.48
N LEU A 26 -33.29 0.98 -14.00
CA LEU A 26 -34.51 1.77 -13.86
C LEU A 26 -35.51 1.05 -12.96
N VAL A 27 -36.10 1.79 -12.04
CA VAL A 27 -37.18 1.33 -11.16
C VAL A 27 -38.50 1.78 -11.75
N PHE A 28 -39.43 0.84 -11.92
CA PHE A 28 -40.76 1.10 -12.46
C PHE A 28 -41.83 0.93 -11.38
N ALA A 29 -42.70 1.92 -11.26
CA ALA A 29 -43.94 1.85 -10.49
C ALA A 29 -45.09 1.59 -11.48
N GLY A 30 -45.28 0.31 -11.84
CA GLY A 30 -46.23 -0.09 -12.89
C GLY A 30 -45.76 0.33 -14.29
N ASP A 31 -46.59 1.08 -15.02
CA ASP A 31 -46.28 1.56 -16.38
C ASP A 31 -45.44 2.86 -16.40
N GLU A 32 -45.12 3.39 -15.22
CA GLU A 32 -44.37 4.62 -15.06
C GLU A 32 -42.98 4.40 -14.45
N VAL A 33 -41.99 5.13 -14.95
CA VAL A 33 -40.64 5.21 -14.37
C VAL A 33 -40.72 6.04 -13.10
N ASP A 34 -40.22 5.46 -12.00
CA ASP A 34 -39.90 6.17 -10.77
C ASP A 34 -38.59 6.93 -11.00
N VAL A 35 -38.69 8.25 -11.14
CA VAL A 35 -37.58 9.12 -11.52
C VAL A 35 -36.53 9.17 -10.41
N GLU A 36 -36.92 9.16 -9.15
CA GLU A 36 -36.01 9.32 -8.02
C GLU A 36 -35.21 8.04 -7.80
N ALA A 37 -35.89 6.89 -7.70
CA ALA A 37 -35.24 5.60 -7.54
C ALA A 37 -34.39 5.21 -8.77
N SER A 38 -34.85 5.51 -9.98
CA SER A 38 -34.07 5.31 -11.20
C SER A 38 -32.84 6.22 -11.26
N ASN A 39 -32.93 7.46 -10.79
CA ASN A 39 -31.78 8.37 -10.76
C ASN A 39 -30.73 7.95 -9.73
N VAL A 40 -31.14 7.40 -8.60
CA VAL A 40 -30.22 6.81 -7.61
C VAL A 40 -29.46 5.63 -8.23
N ASN A 41 -30.14 4.74 -8.94
CA ASN A 41 -29.51 3.61 -9.61
C ASN A 41 -28.64 4.03 -10.80
N LEU A 42 -29.08 5.01 -11.58
CA LEU A 42 -28.27 5.56 -12.68
C LEU A 42 -27.00 6.23 -12.15
N LYS A 43 -27.03 6.95 -11.03
CA LYS A 43 -25.80 7.45 -10.40
C LYS A 43 -24.84 6.33 -10.01
N ARG A 44 -25.36 5.23 -9.43
CA ARG A 44 -24.55 4.08 -9.00
C ARG A 44 -23.91 3.29 -10.15
N TYR A 45 -24.59 3.19 -11.31
CA TYR A 45 -24.19 2.26 -12.38
C TYR A 45 -23.81 2.94 -13.70
N ARG A 46 -24.11 4.23 -13.88
CA ARG A 46 -23.72 4.95 -15.09
C ARG A 46 -22.21 5.20 -15.01
N ARG A 47 -21.50 4.57 -15.93
CA ARG A 47 -20.22 5.10 -16.39
C ARG A 47 -20.53 6.45 -17.04
N ASP A 48 -20.34 7.54 -16.33
CA ASP A 48 -20.37 8.88 -16.92
C ASP A 48 -19.24 8.95 -17.95
N GLY A 49 -19.59 8.59 -19.18
CA GLY A 49 -18.72 8.74 -20.34
C GLY A 49 -18.48 10.22 -20.54
N ILE A 50 -17.25 10.65 -20.26
CA ILE A 50 -16.59 11.87 -20.75
C ILE A 50 -17.52 13.09 -20.66
N GLY A 51 -17.44 13.81 -19.53
CA GLY A 51 -17.82 15.21 -19.52
C GLY A 51 -17.13 15.90 -20.70
N SER A 52 -17.93 16.53 -21.57
CA SER A 52 -17.42 17.40 -22.61
C SER A 52 -16.43 18.37 -21.97
N VAL A 53 -15.15 18.26 -22.34
CA VAL A 53 -14.10 19.15 -21.89
C VAL A 53 -14.43 20.54 -22.41
N THR A 54 -15.04 21.36 -21.55
CA THR A 54 -14.96 22.82 -21.67
C THR A 54 -14.10 23.27 -20.49
N GLN A 55 -12.80 23.41 -20.77
CA GLN A 55 -11.85 24.02 -19.86
C GLN A 55 -12.26 25.46 -19.57
N SER A 56 -12.28 25.80 -18.29
CA SER A 56 -11.91 27.14 -17.83
C SER A 56 -11.04 26.97 -16.59
N VAL A 57 -9.74 27.16 -16.79
CA VAL A 57 -8.71 27.17 -15.74
C VAL A 57 -8.84 28.47 -14.97
N THR A 58 -8.95 28.38 -13.64
CA THR A 58 -8.48 29.44 -12.73
C THR A 58 -7.87 28.79 -11.50
N GLN A 59 -6.59 29.09 -11.31
CA GLN A 59 -5.73 28.72 -10.19
C GLN A 59 -6.12 29.51 -8.93
N ASP A 60 -6.04 28.83 -7.78
CA ASP A 60 -5.25 29.17 -6.58
C ASP A 60 -6.00 29.01 -5.26
N GLY A 61 -5.37 28.29 -4.32
CA GLY A 61 -5.84 28.20 -2.93
C GLY A 61 -5.17 27.10 -2.12
N LYS A 62 -4.04 27.45 -1.48
CA LYS A 62 -3.35 26.72 -0.40
C LYS A 62 -4.26 25.88 0.50
N VAL A 63 -3.90 24.62 0.75
CA VAL A 63 -4.37 23.89 1.94
C VAL A 63 -3.24 23.11 2.60
N THR A 64 -2.92 23.52 3.82
CA THR A 64 -2.02 22.86 4.77
C THR A 64 -2.60 21.50 5.20
N ALA A 65 -1.91 20.40 4.90
CA ALA A 65 -2.33 19.06 5.29
C ALA A 65 -1.94 18.75 6.74
N LYS A 66 -2.93 18.69 7.63
CA LYS A 66 -2.79 18.07 8.96
C LYS A 66 -2.67 16.56 8.80
N ARG A 67 -1.71 15.98 9.54
CA ARG A 67 -1.36 14.56 9.58
C ARG A 67 -2.54 13.73 10.12
N ALA A 68 -3.31 13.12 9.22
CA ALA A 68 -4.32 12.13 9.57
C ALA A 68 -3.63 10.79 9.85
N THR A 69 -3.88 10.23 11.04
CA THR A 69 -3.47 8.88 11.46
C THR A 69 -4.07 7.84 10.52
N LYS A 70 -3.23 7.11 9.79
CA LYS A 70 -3.64 6.04 8.87
C LYS A 70 -4.17 4.85 9.68
N LYS A 71 -5.48 4.63 9.63
CA LYS A 71 -6.11 3.38 10.05
C LYS A 71 -5.84 2.35 8.95
N SER A 72 -5.14 1.26 9.27
CA SER A 72 -4.93 0.12 8.36
C SER A 72 -6.28 -0.43 7.89
N VAL A 73 -6.46 -0.56 6.57
CA VAL A 73 -7.76 -0.91 5.94
C VAL A 73 -7.88 -2.40 5.62
N THR A 74 -6.83 -3.19 5.78
CA THR A 74 -6.88 -4.62 5.43
C THR A 74 -6.89 -5.46 6.70
N ALA A 75 -8.07 -5.98 7.06
CA ALA A 75 -8.14 -7.17 7.91
C ALA A 75 -7.84 -8.37 7.01
N THR A 76 -6.63 -8.91 7.12
CA THR A 76 -6.08 -9.93 6.21
C THR A 76 -6.77 -11.29 6.29
N ASP A 77 -7.66 -11.53 7.25
CA ASP A 77 -8.15 -12.89 7.58
C ASP A 77 -9.67 -13.11 7.43
N ALA A 78 -10.35 -12.38 6.54
CA ALA A 78 -11.74 -12.71 6.21
C ALA A 78 -11.79 -13.69 5.02
N GLU A 79 -11.88 -14.99 5.30
CA GLU A 79 -12.17 -16.00 4.27
C GLU A 79 -13.45 -15.62 3.51
N VAL A 80 -13.30 -15.27 2.23
CA VAL A 80 -14.42 -14.91 1.36
C VAL A 80 -15.11 -16.20 0.91
N THR A 81 -16.12 -16.61 1.66
CA THR A 81 -16.99 -17.73 1.30
C THR A 81 -18.26 -17.22 0.62
N VAL A 82 -18.55 -17.77 -0.57
CA VAL A 82 -19.87 -17.64 -1.22
C VAL A 82 -20.78 -18.66 -0.55
N ARG A 83 -21.85 -18.20 0.11
CA ARG A 83 -22.84 -19.08 0.73
C ARG A 83 -23.58 -19.90 -0.34
N ALA A 84 -24.02 -21.11 0.01
CA ALA A 84 -24.59 -22.07 -0.95
C ALA A 84 -25.88 -21.61 -1.65
N ASP A 85 -26.52 -20.55 -1.15
CA ASP A 85 -27.79 -19.98 -1.62
C ASP A 85 -27.68 -18.54 -2.14
N GLU A 86 -26.48 -17.94 -2.18
CA GLU A 86 -26.28 -16.57 -2.66
C GLU A 86 -25.70 -16.53 -4.08
N THR A 87 -26.19 -15.60 -4.90
CA THR A 87 -25.57 -15.32 -6.20
C THR A 87 -24.23 -14.60 -5.99
N PRO A 88 -23.26 -14.72 -6.93
CA PRO A 88 -21.98 -14.02 -6.83
C PRO A 88 -22.13 -12.50 -6.64
N ALA A 89 -23.17 -11.91 -7.23
CA ALA A 89 -23.50 -10.49 -7.05
C ALA A 89 -23.93 -10.17 -5.62
N ARG A 90 -24.79 -11.00 -5.01
CA ARG A 90 -25.21 -10.83 -3.61
C ARG A 90 -24.07 -11.06 -2.61
N ALA A 91 -23.18 -12.02 -2.90
CA ALA A 91 -21.97 -12.23 -2.12
C ALA A 91 -21.08 -10.97 -2.16
N ALA A 92 -20.87 -10.38 -3.34
CA ALA A 92 -20.09 -9.16 -3.50
C ALA A 92 -20.69 -7.97 -2.73
N GLU A 93 -22.01 -7.76 -2.82
CA GLU A 93 -22.72 -6.72 -2.06
C GLU A 93 -22.57 -6.89 -0.54
N ARG A 94 -22.73 -8.11 -0.03
CA ARG A 94 -22.53 -8.43 1.40
C ARG A 94 -21.11 -8.14 1.86
N ILE A 95 -20.11 -8.48 1.05
CA ILE A 95 -18.70 -8.27 1.38
C ILE A 95 -18.36 -6.78 1.37
N LEU A 96 -18.82 -6.03 0.36
CA LEU A 96 -18.65 -4.57 0.29
C LEU A 96 -19.30 -3.87 1.49
N ALA A 97 -20.52 -4.27 1.86
CA ALA A 97 -21.21 -3.76 3.05
C ALA A 97 -20.49 -4.12 4.36
N ALA A 98 -19.95 -5.34 4.49
CA ALA A 98 -19.20 -5.77 5.66
C ALA A 98 -17.85 -5.04 5.81
N THR A 99 -17.26 -4.60 4.70
CA THR A 99 -16.01 -3.81 4.69
C THR A 99 -16.28 -2.32 4.95
N GLY A 100 -17.56 -1.91 5.07
CA GLY A 100 -17.96 -0.53 5.34
C GLY A 100 -17.68 0.44 4.19
N MET A 101 -17.50 -0.07 2.98
CA MET A 101 -17.14 0.72 1.80
C MET A 101 -18.32 0.78 0.82
N GLU A 102 -19.35 1.56 1.17
CA GLU A 102 -20.29 2.08 0.17
C GLU A 102 -19.66 3.32 -0.49
N LEU A 103 -18.59 3.14 -1.27
CA LEU A 103 -18.05 4.21 -2.11
C LEU A 103 -18.80 4.26 -3.43
N ASP A 104 -19.05 5.47 -3.90
CA ASP A 104 -19.54 5.68 -5.26
C ASP A 104 -18.49 5.19 -6.28
N PHE A 105 -18.92 4.82 -7.49
CA PHE A 105 -18.03 4.22 -8.49
C PHE A 105 -16.86 5.14 -8.85
N ASP A 106 -17.12 6.44 -8.95
CA ASP A 106 -16.12 7.46 -9.25
C ASP A 106 -15.16 7.67 -8.07
N GLU A 107 -15.66 7.59 -6.84
CA GLU A 107 -14.82 7.67 -5.63
C GLU A 107 -13.91 6.45 -5.50
N ALA A 108 -14.44 5.25 -5.73
CA ALA A 108 -13.67 4.00 -5.74
C ALA A 108 -12.57 4.03 -6.82
N ARG A 109 -12.87 4.59 -8.00
CA ARG A 109 -11.88 4.77 -9.06
C ARG A 109 -10.81 5.77 -8.67
N CYS A 110 -11.18 6.94 -8.16
CA CYS A 110 -10.21 7.93 -7.71
C CYS A 110 -9.28 7.36 -6.63
N MET A 111 -9.85 6.62 -5.68
CA MET A 111 -9.08 5.94 -4.64
C MET A 111 -8.08 4.95 -5.25
N LYS A 112 -8.50 4.11 -6.19
CA LYS A 112 -7.62 3.18 -6.89
C LYS A 112 -6.47 3.88 -7.60
N GLU A 113 -6.75 4.94 -8.36
CA GLU A 113 -5.72 5.71 -9.08
C GLU A 113 -4.74 6.35 -8.10
N ASN A 114 -5.22 6.89 -6.98
CA ASN A 114 -4.37 7.46 -5.94
C ASN A 114 -3.43 6.42 -5.31
N TYR A 115 -3.94 5.23 -4.98
CA TYR A 115 -3.11 4.16 -4.44
C TYR A 115 -2.11 3.64 -5.47
N LEU A 116 -2.51 3.54 -6.74
CA LEU A 116 -1.61 3.14 -7.82
C LEU A 116 -0.48 4.16 -8.02
N ALA A 117 -0.79 5.46 -7.95
CA ALA A 117 0.21 6.51 -8.02
C ALA A 117 1.21 6.42 -6.86
N LEU A 118 0.74 6.19 -5.63
CA LEU A 118 1.60 6.01 -4.46
C LEU A 118 2.48 4.76 -4.56
N LEU A 119 1.95 3.65 -5.09
CA LEU A 119 2.73 2.43 -5.30
C LEU A 119 3.84 2.66 -6.33
N ASN A 120 3.51 3.28 -7.47
CA ASN A 120 4.49 3.61 -8.51
C ASN A 120 5.55 4.59 -7.99
N GLN A 121 5.17 5.55 -7.15
CA GLN A 121 6.12 6.44 -6.50
C GLN A 121 7.05 5.67 -5.57
N LEU A 122 6.52 4.77 -4.73
CA LEU A 122 7.36 3.95 -3.84
C LEU A 122 8.32 3.06 -4.65
N GLU A 123 7.87 2.49 -5.77
CA GLU A 123 8.75 1.73 -6.66
C GLU A 123 9.83 2.60 -7.29
N TYR A 124 9.50 3.83 -7.70
CA TYR A 124 10.50 4.77 -8.21
C TYR A 124 11.52 5.14 -7.13
N ASP A 125 11.06 5.43 -5.91
CA ASP A 125 11.91 5.78 -4.78
C ASP A 125 12.84 4.60 -4.40
N GLN A 126 12.35 3.36 -4.50
CA GLN A 126 13.17 2.16 -4.31
C GLN A 126 14.19 1.97 -5.44
N LYS A 127 13.77 2.07 -6.70
CA LYS A 127 14.64 1.88 -7.87
C LYS A 127 15.70 2.99 -8.00
N SER A 128 15.38 4.21 -7.56
CA SER A 128 16.32 5.33 -7.49
C SER A 128 17.26 5.26 -6.27
N GLY A 129 17.03 4.32 -5.34
CA GLY A 129 17.83 4.15 -4.13
C GLY A 129 17.55 5.16 -3.02
N LEU A 130 16.47 5.95 -3.13
CA LEU A 130 16.07 6.91 -2.09
C LEU A 130 15.57 6.18 -0.83
N VAL A 131 14.89 5.04 -1.01
CA VAL A 131 14.35 4.23 0.10
C VAL A 131 14.70 2.75 -0.07
N VAL A 132 14.87 2.06 1.05
CA VAL A 132 15.12 0.62 1.11
C VAL A 132 14.24 0.00 2.19
N ALA A 133 13.92 -1.29 2.05
CA ALA A 133 13.17 -1.99 3.08
C ALA A 133 13.98 -2.08 4.37
N VAL A 134 13.38 -1.64 5.48
CA VAL A 134 14.02 -1.64 6.80
C VAL A 134 14.42 -3.06 7.23
N ALA A 135 13.65 -4.07 6.82
CA ALA A 135 13.95 -5.47 7.10
C ALA A 135 15.29 -5.91 6.49
N ASP A 136 15.59 -5.47 5.27
CA ASP A 136 16.84 -5.83 4.57
C ASP A 136 18.05 -5.15 5.24
N VAL A 137 17.90 -3.87 5.62
CA VAL A 137 18.93 -3.15 6.38
C VAL A 137 19.16 -3.80 7.74
N ALA A 138 18.09 -4.13 8.47
CA ALA A 138 18.20 -4.78 9.77
C ALA A 138 18.89 -6.15 9.67
N LYS A 139 18.61 -6.91 8.62
CA LYS A 139 19.27 -8.18 8.35
C LYS A 139 20.76 -7.98 8.06
N ALA A 140 21.12 -7.11 7.12
CA ALA A 140 22.51 -6.83 6.76
C ALA A 140 23.33 -6.35 7.97
N VAL A 141 22.78 -5.40 8.73
CA VAL A 141 23.41 -4.90 9.97
C VAL A 141 23.52 -6.01 11.02
N GLY A 142 22.51 -6.86 11.16
CA GLY A 142 22.52 -8.00 12.07
C GLY A 142 23.61 -9.02 11.73
N GLU A 143 23.81 -9.30 10.44
CA GLU A 143 24.88 -10.18 9.94
C GLU A 143 26.26 -9.61 10.27
N GLU A 144 26.48 -8.31 10.08
CA GLU A 144 27.75 -7.66 10.46
C GLU A 144 28.00 -7.71 11.97
N TYR A 145 26.99 -7.44 12.81
CA TYR A 145 27.14 -7.58 14.26
C TYR A 145 27.41 -9.02 14.70
N ALA A 146 26.85 -10.02 13.99
CA ALA A 146 27.13 -11.42 14.27
C ALA A 146 28.60 -11.77 13.98
N LYS A 147 29.18 -11.24 12.90
CA LYS A 147 30.62 -11.38 12.59
C LYS A 147 31.48 -10.74 13.67
N VAL A 148 31.19 -9.48 14.04
CA VAL A 148 31.89 -8.76 15.11
C VAL A 148 31.86 -9.55 16.41
N ARG A 149 30.67 -10.01 16.82
CA ARG A 149 30.50 -10.80 18.04
C ARG A 149 31.33 -12.09 18.00
N THR A 150 31.31 -12.81 16.88
CA THR A 150 32.06 -14.06 16.73
C THR A 150 33.56 -13.82 16.87
N LYS A 151 34.10 -12.81 16.20
CA LYS A 151 35.54 -12.48 16.27
C LYS A 151 35.97 -12.06 17.67
N LEU A 152 35.20 -11.20 18.34
CA LEU A 152 35.51 -10.76 19.71
C LEU A 152 35.47 -11.90 20.73
N LEU A 153 34.49 -12.82 20.60
CA LEU A 153 34.39 -13.99 21.48
C LEU A 153 35.48 -15.04 21.22
N ALA A 154 36.16 -15.02 20.06
CA ALA A 154 37.27 -15.91 19.77
C ALA A 154 38.59 -15.49 20.44
N ILE A 155 38.77 -14.19 20.71
CA ILE A 155 40.01 -13.61 21.26
C ILE A 155 40.49 -14.35 22.52
N PRO A 156 39.66 -14.62 23.54
CA PRO A 156 40.14 -15.29 24.75
C PRO A 156 40.71 -16.68 24.48
N ALA A 157 40.09 -17.45 23.58
CA ALA A 157 40.54 -18.80 23.25
C ALA A 157 41.85 -18.78 22.45
N GLU A 158 41.98 -17.86 21.49
CA GLU A 158 43.17 -17.74 20.64
C GLU A 158 44.38 -17.18 21.40
N GLN A 159 44.13 -16.21 22.30
CA GLN A 159 45.19 -15.39 22.90
C GLN A 159 45.49 -15.76 24.35
N ALA A 160 44.72 -16.66 24.98
CA ALA A 160 44.98 -17.14 26.34
C ALA A 160 46.44 -17.57 26.59
N PRO A 161 47.11 -18.34 25.69
CA PRO A 161 48.50 -18.71 25.89
C PRO A 161 49.47 -17.52 25.88
N ALA A 162 49.18 -16.49 25.08
CA ALA A 162 49.99 -15.28 25.00
C ALA A 162 49.82 -14.43 26.26
N ILE A 163 48.57 -14.22 26.69
CA ILE A 163 48.24 -13.46 27.90
C ILE A 163 48.81 -14.13 29.15
N HIS A 164 48.80 -15.46 29.23
CA HIS A 164 49.32 -16.22 30.38
C HIS A 164 50.81 -15.97 30.66
N ARG A 165 51.59 -15.53 29.66
CA ARG A 165 53.03 -15.26 29.81
C ARG A 165 53.35 -13.87 30.38
N LEU A 166 52.37 -12.97 30.41
CA LEU A 166 52.54 -11.59 30.88
C LEU A 166 52.57 -11.55 32.41
N ARG A 167 53.38 -10.64 32.97
CA ARG A 167 53.66 -10.63 34.42
C ARG A 167 52.98 -9.50 35.17
N THR A 168 52.58 -8.44 34.47
CA THR A 168 51.92 -7.28 35.08
C THR A 168 50.52 -7.08 34.53
N VAL A 169 49.65 -6.47 35.34
CA VAL A 169 48.28 -6.13 34.93
C VAL A 169 48.28 -5.13 33.77
N LEU A 170 49.24 -4.20 33.75
CA LEU A 170 49.40 -3.22 32.68
C LEU A 170 49.74 -3.89 31.34
N GLU A 171 50.71 -4.82 31.34
CA GLU A 171 51.04 -5.60 30.14
C GLU A 171 49.82 -6.37 29.60
N VAL A 172 49.03 -6.97 30.48
CA VAL A 172 47.82 -7.71 30.09
C VAL A 172 46.78 -6.77 29.48
N GLN A 173 46.57 -5.60 30.07
CA GLN A 173 45.61 -4.62 29.57
C GLN A 173 46.03 -4.08 28.20
N ASP A 174 47.31 -3.69 28.05
CA ASP A 174 47.85 -3.15 26.80
C ASP A 174 47.76 -4.20 25.67
N ALA A 175 48.17 -5.43 25.96
CA ALA A 175 48.11 -6.51 24.98
C ALA A 175 46.66 -6.84 24.59
N LEU A 176 45.73 -6.89 25.55
CA LEU A 176 44.31 -7.16 25.27
C LEU A 176 43.69 -6.05 24.41
N GLN A 177 44.04 -4.80 24.71
CA GLN A 177 43.57 -3.66 23.93
C GLN A 177 44.10 -3.71 22.50
N GLU A 178 45.39 -4.03 22.30
CA GLU A 178 45.99 -4.20 20.98
C GLU A 178 45.30 -5.32 20.18
N MET A 179 45.04 -6.47 20.81
CA MET A 179 44.35 -7.60 20.17
C MET A 179 42.93 -7.25 19.73
N ILE A 180 42.17 -6.53 20.58
CA ILE A 180 40.81 -6.09 20.24
C ILE A 180 40.86 -5.09 19.08
N VAL A 181 41.78 -4.12 19.12
CA VAL A 181 41.93 -3.14 18.04
C VAL A 181 42.28 -3.84 16.73
N HIS A 182 43.24 -4.77 16.72
CA HIS A 182 43.58 -5.55 15.54
C HIS A 182 42.38 -6.35 15.00
N ALA A 183 41.62 -7.01 15.87
CA ALA A 183 40.42 -7.76 15.47
C ALA A 183 39.34 -6.86 14.84
N LEU A 184 39.16 -5.64 15.36
CA LEU A 184 38.23 -4.66 14.80
C LEU A 184 38.73 -4.06 13.47
N GLU A 185 40.04 -3.83 13.33
CA GLU A 185 40.64 -3.38 12.07
C GLU A 185 40.50 -4.44 10.98
N GLU A 186 40.70 -5.71 11.30
CA GLU A 186 40.51 -6.83 10.37
C GLU A 186 39.08 -6.85 9.82
N LEU A 187 38.08 -6.76 10.71
CA LEU A 187 36.66 -6.67 10.33
C LEU A 187 36.34 -5.43 9.47
N THR A 188 37.04 -4.32 9.73
CA THR A 188 36.85 -3.08 8.95
C THR A 188 37.43 -3.22 7.54
N ARG A 189 38.57 -3.92 7.38
CA ARG A 189 39.20 -4.17 6.07
C ARG A 189 38.38 -5.16 5.23
N ASP A 190 37.84 -6.20 5.85
CA ASP A 190 36.99 -7.18 5.17
C ASP A 190 35.68 -6.56 4.65
N GLY A 191 35.14 -5.56 5.34
CA GLY A 191 33.94 -4.82 4.91
C GLY A 191 34.11 -4.00 3.63
N VAL A 192 35.34 -3.59 3.27
CA VAL A 192 35.60 -2.76 2.07
C VAL A 192 35.69 -3.61 0.79
N GLY A 193 36.06 -4.89 0.90
CA GLY A 193 36.25 -5.79 -0.25
C GLY A 193 34.98 -6.33 -0.91
N GLY A 194 33.81 -6.13 -0.30
CA GLY A 194 32.51 -6.64 -0.79
C GLY A 194 31.77 -5.74 -1.78
N THR A 195 32.35 -4.61 -2.18
CA THR A 195 31.75 -3.65 -3.12
C THR A 195 32.43 -3.72 -4.49
N ALA A 196 32.20 -4.82 -5.21
CA ALA A 196 32.52 -4.95 -6.64
C ALA A 196 31.40 -5.71 -7.35
#